data_AF-A0A3D2CLT4-F1
#
_entry.id   AF-A0A3D2CLT4-F1
#
_cell.length_a   1.000
_cell.length_b   1.000
_cell.length_c   1.000
_cell.angle_alpha   90.00
_cell.angle_beta   90.00
_cell.angle_gamma   90.00
#
_symmetry.space_group_name_H-M   'P 1'
#
loop_
_entity.id
_entity.type
_entity.pdbx_description
1 polymer ?
#
loop_
_entity_poly.entity_id
_entity_poly.type
_entity_poly.pdbx_seq_one_letter_code
_entity_poly.pdbx_strand_id
1 'polypeptide(L)'
;MDSAEPMNISLDQERDVVARLQRGDRSAAAQLYQWYGNKLYRAVILTRLPNPELAEDVLKDTFRLAMERIHQFKLEDRSIWFWLRRIAANRAIDVHRARQRARRFREKHDAEETADRT
;
A
#
# COMPACT_ATOMS: atom_id res chain seq x y z
N MET A 1 23.38 4.86 6.28
CA MET A 1 23.23 3.39 6.30
C MET A 1 21.78 3.07 5.96
N ASP A 2 21.43 3.13 4.69
CA ASP A 2 20.10 2.72 4.21
C ASP A 2 20.29 2.06 2.85
N SER A 3 21.05 0.96 2.89
CA SER A 3 21.19 0.04 1.79
C SER A 3 19.85 -0.65 1.63
N ALA A 4 18.98 -0.10 0.79
CA ALA A 4 17.97 -0.92 0.14
C ALA A 4 18.71 -1.83 -0.84
N GLU A 5 19.33 -2.89 -0.31
CA GLU A 5 19.89 -3.95 -1.13
C GLU A 5 18.80 -4.43 -2.08
N PRO A 6 19.14 -4.68 -3.36
CA PRO A 6 18.22 -5.39 -4.23
C PRO A 6 18.01 -6.77 -3.60
N MET A 7 16.85 -6.96 -2.97
CA MET A 7 16.34 -8.27 -2.63
C MET A 7 16.32 -9.09 -3.93
N ASN A 8 17.35 -9.91 -4.15
CA ASN A 8 17.48 -10.77 -5.31
C ASN A 8 16.55 -11.97 -5.15
N ILE A 9 15.25 -11.70 -5.15
CA ILE A 9 14.18 -12.70 -5.05
C ILE A 9 13.93 -13.19 -6.47
N SER A 10 14.07 -14.50 -6.70
CA SER A 10 13.72 -15.08 -8.00
C SER A 10 12.20 -15.19 -8.16
N LEU A 11 11.73 -15.23 -9.40
CA LEU A 11 10.31 -15.48 -9.68
C LEU A 11 9.82 -16.80 -9.09
N ASP A 12 10.67 -17.82 -9.01
CA ASP A 12 10.31 -19.11 -8.41
C ASP A 12 10.11 -19.01 -6.89
N GLN A 13 10.94 -18.22 -6.20
CA GLN A 13 10.73 -17.92 -4.78
C GLN A 13 9.42 -17.14 -4.55
N GLU A 14 9.12 -16.17 -5.41
CA GLU A 14 7.84 -15.47 -5.37
C GLU A 14 6.66 -16.43 -5.58
N ARG A 15 6.78 -17.33 -6.57
CA ARG A 15 5.74 -18.32 -6.89
C ARG A 15 5.46 -19.26 -5.72
N ASP A 16 6.50 -19.74 -5.03
CA ASP A 16 6.33 -20.58 -3.83
C ASP A 16 5.58 -19.85 -2.72
N VAL A 17 6.00 -18.62 -2.39
CA VAL A 17 5.35 -17.81 -1.35
C VAL A 17 3.89 -17.53 -1.70
N VAL A 18 3.59 -17.21 -2.95
CA VAL A 18 2.21 -16.99 -3.40
C VAL A 18 1.38 -18.27 -3.33
N ALA A 19 1.92 -19.40 -3.76
CA ALA A 19 1.22 -20.68 -3.69
C ALA A 19 0.88 -21.07 -2.23
N ARG A 20 1.82 -20.82 -1.30
CA ARG A 20 1.60 -21.03 0.14
C ARG A 20 0.56 -20.08 0.71
N LEU A 21 0.60 -18.80 0.34
CA LEU A 21 -0.42 -17.82 0.72
C LEU A 21 -1.83 -18.22 0.25
N GLN A 22 -1.94 -18.70 -0.99
CA GLN A 22 -3.21 -19.18 -1.55
C GLN A 22 -3.74 -20.44 -0.85
N ARG A 23 -2.93 -21.14 -0.08
CA ARG A 23 -3.33 -22.28 0.77
C ARG A 23 -3.62 -21.87 2.23
N GLY A 24 -3.51 -20.57 2.55
CA GLY A 24 -3.77 -20.05 3.89
C GLY A 24 -2.56 -20.08 4.83
N ASP A 25 -1.35 -20.32 4.33
CA ASP A 25 -0.13 -20.27 5.14
C ASP A 25 0.18 -18.84 5.58
N ARG A 26 -0.09 -18.55 6.87
CA ARG A 26 0.16 -17.23 7.47
C ARG A 26 1.64 -16.86 7.53
N SER A 27 2.55 -17.84 7.56
CA SER A 27 3.99 -17.57 7.59
C SER A 27 4.49 -16.98 6.26
N ALA A 28 3.84 -17.33 5.14
CA ALA A 28 4.14 -16.78 3.83
C ALA A 28 3.76 -15.28 3.72
N ALA A 29 2.78 -14.82 4.51
CA ALA A 29 2.43 -13.39 4.57
C ALA A 29 3.54 -12.56 5.22
N ALA A 30 4.12 -13.08 6.31
CA ALA A 30 5.26 -12.43 6.97
C ALA A 30 6.48 -12.37 6.04
N GLN A 31 6.74 -13.43 5.29
CA GLN A 31 7.82 -13.49 4.30
C GLN A 31 7.61 -12.44 3.18
N LEU A 32 6.40 -12.35 2.62
CA LEU A 32 6.07 -11.35 1.62
C LEU A 32 6.22 -9.91 2.15
N TYR A 33 5.84 -9.70 3.42
CA TYR A 33 6.01 -8.41 4.10
C TYR A 33 7.48 -8.04 4.27
N GLN A 34 8.33 -8.97 4.71
CA GLN A 34 9.77 -8.76 4.82
C GLN A 34 10.39 -8.37 3.47
N TRP A 35 9.90 -8.98 2.38
CA TRP A 35 10.42 -8.74 1.05
C TRP A 35 10.06 -7.37 0.46
N TYR A 36 8.81 -6.96 0.59
CA TYR A 36 8.31 -5.79 -0.13
C TYR A 36 7.79 -4.67 0.77
N GLY A 37 7.64 -4.87 2.07
CA GLY A 37 7.03 -3.90 3.00
C GLY A 37 7.74 -2.56 2.98
N ASN A 38 9.04 -2.55 3.30
CA ASN A 38 9.84 -1.32 3.29
C ASN A 38 9.90 -0.68 1.90
N LYS A 39 10.03 -1.49 0.84
CA LYS A 39 10.10 -1.01 -0.54
C LYS A 39 8.78 -0.35 -0.98
N LEU A 40 7.63 -0.95 -0.65
CA LEU A 40 6.30 -0.35 -0.90
C LEU A 40 6.13 0.95 -0.13
N TYR A 41 6.48 0.94 1.15
CA TYR A 41 6.38 2.11 2.03
C TYR A 41 7.16 3.30 1.46
N ARG A 42 8.45 3.12 1.19
CA ARG A 42 9.34 4.19 0.74
C ARG A 42 9.13 4.58 -0.72
N ALA A 43 9.08 3.61 -1.64
CA ALA A 43 9.08 3.92 -3.07
C ALA A 43 7.69 4.23 -3.64
N VAL A 44 6.61 3.75 -3.01
CA VAL A 44 5.26 3.83 -3.58
C VAL A 44 4.34 4.70 -2.72
N ILE A 45 4.26 4.42 -1.41
CA ILE A 45 3.26 5.02 -0.53
C ILE A 45 3.69 6.44 -0.13
N LEU A 46 4.88 6.61 0.47
CA LEU A 46 5.36 7.92 0.91
C LEU A 46 5.50 8.94 -0.22
N THR A 47 5.84 8.49 -1.43
CA THR A 47 5.95 9.37 -2.61
C THR A 47 4.60 9.96 -3.06
N ARG A 48 3.48 9.33 -2.68
CA ARG A 48 2.11 9.77 -3.01
C ARG A 48 1.39 10.39 -1.83
N LEU A 49 1.72 9.93 -0.62
CA LEU A 49 1.12 10.32 0.63
C LEU A 49 2.24 10.64 1.63
N PRO A 50 2.80 11.87 1.61
CA PRO A 50 3.91 12.27 2.46
C PRO A 50 3.41 12.57 3.90
N ASN A 51 2.82 11.56 4.53
CA ASN A 51 2.37 11.57 5.92
C ASN A 51 2.69 10.18 6.49
N PRO A 52 3.66 10.05 7.42
CA PRO A 52 4.13 8.76 7.90
C PRO A 52 3.04 7.88 8.54
N GLU A 53 2.18 8.47 9.36
CA GLU A 53 1.09 7.78 10.07
C GLU A 53 0.09 7.17 9.07
N LEU A 54 -0.42 7.98 8.14
CA LEU A 54 -1.31 7.48 7.10
C LEU A 54 -0.60 6.51 6.16
N ALA A 55 0.69 6.69 5.90
CA ALA A 55 1.45 5.78 5.05
C ALA A 55 1.60 4.39 5.67
N GLU A 56 1.77 4.30 7.00
CA GLU A 56 1.75 3.02 7.71
C GLU A 56 0.40 2.33 7.61
N ASP A 57 -0.69 3.08 7.75
CA ASP A 57 -2.03 2.52 7.63
C ASP A 57 -2.33 2.06 6.19
N VAL A 58 -1.90 2.83 5.19
CA VAL A 58 -1.97 2.40 3.79
C VAL A 58 -1.15 1.13 3.54
N LEU A 59 0.02 0.99 4.18
CA LEU A 59 0.83 -0.23 4.08
C LEU A 59 0.09 -1.43 4.68
N LYS A 60 -0.46 -1.29 5.89
CA LYS A 60 -1.27 -2.34 6.54
C LYS A 60 -2.46 -2.75 5.67
N ASP A 61 -3.20 -1.77 5.16
CA ASP A 61 -4.33 -1.99 4.25
C ASP A 61 -3.91 -2.67 2.95
N THR A 62 -2.75 -2.31 2.39
CA THR A 62 -2.22 -2.92 1.18
C THR A 62 -2.01 -4.42 1.37
N PHE A 63 -1.35 -4.82 2.46
CA PHE A 63 -1.11 -6.23 2.74
C PHE A 63 -2.41 -6.96 3.09
N ARG A 64 -3.32 -6.35 3.86
CA ARG A 64 -4.65 -6.92 4.13
C ARG A 64 -5.40 -7.22 2.83
N LEU A 65 -5.52 -6.24 1.93
CA LEU A 65 -6.18 -6.40 0.63
C LEU A 65 -5.45 -7.40 -0.27
N ALA A 66 -4.13 -7.44 -0.23
CA ALA A 66 -3.35 -8.42 -0.97
C ALA A 66 -3.65 -9.84 -0.48
N MET A 67 -3.74 -10.06 0.83
CA MET A 67 -4.11 -11.37 1.39
C MET A 67 -5.55 -11.76 1.02
N GLU A 68 -6.50 -10.82 1.13
CA GLU A 68 -7.91 -11.06 0.73
C GLU A 68 -8.06 -11.44 -0.74
N ARG A 69 -7.20 -10.89 -1.61
CA ARG A 69 -7.30 -11.06 -3.07
C ARG A 69 -6.23 -11.99 -3.64
N ILE A 70 -5.44 -12.67 -2.80
CA ILE A 70 -4.30 -13.46 -3.27
C ILE A 70 -4.73 -14.61 -4.21
N HIS A 71 -5.92 -15.16 -3.99
CA HIS A 71 -6.51 -16.19 -4.86
C HIS A 71 -6.82 -15.69 -6.29
N GLN A 72 -6.94 -14.37 -6.48
CA GLN A 72 -7.16 -13.77 -7.80
C GLN A 72 -5.84 -13.51 -8.55
N PHE A 73 -4.71 -13.51 -7.84
CA PHE A 73 -3.41 -13.33 -8.46
C PHE A 73 -3.00 -14.61 -9.19
N LYS A 74 -2.72 -14.48 -10.49
CA LYS A 74 -2.24 -15.58 -11.33
C LYS A 74 -0.72 -15.62 -11.29
N LEU A 75 -0.19 -16.81 -11.02
CA LEU A 75 1.23 -17.13 -11.11
C LEU A 75 1.64 -17.13 -12.60
N GLU A 76 1.90 -15.96 -13.15
CA GLU A 76 2.38 -15.77 -14.53
C GLU A 76 3.90 -15.51 -14.53
N ASP A 77 4.44 -14.99 -15.64
CA ASP A 77 5.86 -14.58 -15.77
C ASP A 77 6.13 -13.16 -15.27
N ARG A 78 5.31 -12.66 -14.32
CA ARG A 78 5.47 -11.34 -13.73
C ARG A 78 5.54 -11.40 -12.22
N SER A 79 6.44 -10.59 -11.68
CA SER A 79 6.63 -10.48 -10.25
C SER A 79 5.37 -9.97 -9.53
N ILE A 80 5.08 -10.55 -8.37
CA ILE A 80 3.99 -10.09 -7.48
C ILE A 80 4.16 -8.62 -7.06
N TRP A 81 5.41 -8.12 -7.11
CA TRP A 81 5.74 -6.71 -6.88
C TRP A 81 4.82 -5.74 -7.62
N PHE A 82 4.56 -5.99 -8.92
CA PHE A 82 3.76 -5.06 -9.73
C PHE A 82 2.30 -5.02 -9.29
N TRP A 83 1.78 -6.16 -8.84
CA TRP A 83 0.43 -6.26 -8.29
C TRP A 83 0.33 -5.55 -6.94
N LEU A 84 1.27 -5.78 -6.02
CA LEU A 84 1.35 -5.07 -4.74
C LEU A 84 1.50 -3.57 -4.93
N ARG A 85 2.37 -3.14 -5.83
CA ARG A 85 2.57 -1.72 -6.18
C ARG A 85 1.27 -1.08 -6.66
N ARG A 86 0.46 -1.80 -7.45
CA ARG A 86 -0.84 -1.28 -7.93
C ARG A 86 -1.82 -1.10 -6.77
N ILE A 87 -1.93 -2.07 -5.86
CA ILE A 87 -2.79 -1.96 -4.67
C ILE A 87 -2.35 -0.76 -3.81
N ALA A 88 -1.06 -0.67 -3.49
CA ALA A 88 -0.49 0.41 -2.68
C ALA A 88 -0.71 1.80 -3.30
N ALA A 89 -0.44 1.95 -4.60
CA ALA A 89 -0.61 3.21 -5.30
C ALA A 89 -2.07 3.68 -5.29
N ASN A 90 -3.01 2.77 -5.59
CA ASN A 90 -4.43 3.09 -5.56
C ASN A 90 -4.86 3.53 -4.17
N ARG A 91 -4.48 2.77 -3.13
CA ARG A 91 -4.85 3.09 -1.75
C ARG A 91 -4.27 4.43 -1.27
N ALA A 92 -3.01 4.71 -1.59
CA ALA A 92 -2.37 5.99 -1.26
C ALA A 92 -3.07 7.17 -1.95
N ILE A 93 -3.43 7.03 -3.22
CA ILE A 93 -4.17 8.04 -3.99
C ILE A 93 -5.57 8.27 -3.38
N ASP A 94 -6.28 7.21 -3.00
CA ASP A 94 -7.62 7.31 -2.43
C ASP A 94 -7.60 8.05 -1.09
N VAL A 95 -6.65 7.72 -0.20
CA VAL A 95 -6.46 8.40 1.09
C VAL A 95 -6.07 9.86 0.86
N HIS A 96 -5.14 10.13 -0.05
CA HIS A 96 -4.75 11.50 -0.39
C HIS A 96 -5.95 12.33 -0.86
N ARG A 97 -6.74 11.79 -1.80
CA ARG A 97 -7.93 12.47 -2.34
C ARG A 97 -9.00 12.69 -1.28
N ALA A 98 -9.25 11.72 -0.40
CA ALA A 98 -10.19 11.87 0.71
C ALA A 98 -9.77 13.02 1.64
N ARG A 99 -8.47 13.14 1.93
CA ARG A 99 -7.93 14.21 2.77
C ARG A 99 -8.08 15.59 2.13
N GLN A 100 -7.83 15.71 0.82
CA GLN A 100 -8.03 16.97 0.09
C GLN A 100 -9.50 17.39 0.10
N ARG A 101 -10.45 16.45 -0.09
CA ARG A 101 -11.88 16.75 -0.01
C ARG A 101 -12.30 17.22 1.38
N ALA A 102 -11.85 16.52 2.43
CA ALA A 102 -12.15 16.91 3.81
C ALA A 102 -11.58 18.29 4.16
N ARG A 103 -10.39 18.63 3.66
CA ARG A 103 -9.81 19.96 3.86
C ARG A 103 -10.66 21.05 3.19
N ARG A 104 -11.02 20.87 1.92
CA ARG A 104 -11.87 21.81 1.17
C ARG A 104 -13.25 22.01 1.81
N PHE A 105 -13.82 20.96 2.40
CA PHE A 105 -15.10 21.05 3.09
C PHE A 105 -15.00 21.92 4.35
N ARG A 106 -13.94 21.71 5.17
CA ARG A 106 -13.68 22.56 6.35
C ARG A 106 -13.44 24.02 5.96
N GLU A 107 -12.57 24.26 4.97
CA GLU A 107 -12.27 25.61 4.48
C GLU A 107 -13.56 26.36 4.04
N LYS A 108 -14.52 25.67 3.42
CA LYS A 108 -15.82 26.27 3.05
C LYS A 108 -16.69 26.57 4.26
N HIS A 109 -16.82 25.63 5.19
CA HIS A 109 -17.63 25.80 6.39
C HIS A 109 -17.10 26.95 7.26
N ASP A 110 -15.78 27.03 7.45
CA ASP A 110 -15.14 28.09 8.23
C ASP A 110 -15.36 29.48 7.58
N ALA A 111 -15.34 29.54 6.24
CA ALA A 111 -15.60 30.78 5.50
C ALA A 111 -17.07 31.24 5.61
N GLU A 112 -18.02 30.30 5.54
CA GLU A 112 -19.45 30.57 5.71
C GLU A 112 -19.78 31.05 7.14
N GLU A 113 -19.19 30.41 8.15
CA GLU A 113 -19.37 30.82 9.57
C GLU A 113 -18.75 32.20 9.84
N THR A 114 -17.63 32.53 9.21
CA THR A 114 -17.01 33.85 9.34
C THR A 114 -17.87 34.94 8.70
N ALA A 115 -18.46 34.66 7.54
CA ALA A 115 -19.29 35.61 6.80
C ALA A 115 -20.63 35.91 7.50
N ASP A 116 -21.20 34.97 8.25
CA ASP A 116 -22.46 35.15 9.00
C ASP A 116 -22.26 35.97 10.30
N ARG A 117 -21.01 36.16 10.75
CA ARG A 117 -20.66 36.86 12.00
C ARG A 117 -20.20 38.32 11.78
N THR A 118 -20.01 38.75 10.53
CA THR A 118 -19.61 40.11 10.13
C THR A 118 -20.72 40.82 9.37
#